data_AF-A0A850R7E6-F1
#
_entry.id   AF-A0A850R7E6-F1
#
_cell.length_a   1.000
_cell.length_b   1.000
_cell.length_c   1.000
_cell.angle_alpha   90.00
_cell.angle_beta   90.00
_cell.angle_gamma   90.00
#
_symmetry.space_group_name_H-M   'P 1'
#
loop_
_entity.id
_entity.type
_entity.pdbx_description
1 polymer ?
#
loop_
_entity_poly.entity_id
_entity_poly.type
_entity_poly.pdbx_seq_one_letter_code
_entity_poly.pdbx_strand_id
1 'polypeptide(L)' 'MGNFFSSLLGLIVYGFMLLLPLGWVYWLWIAIKVGGFAMFVVALFPITTPITAVLGGWSFLFGIPDWVQSIFIY' A
#
# COMPACT_ATOMS: atom_id res chain seq x y z
N MET A 1 16.43 9.67 -27.89
CA MET A 1 15.86 10.14 -26.60
C MET A 1 14.52 9.50 -26.25
N GLY A 2 13.61 9.21 -27.20
CA GLY A 2 12.32 8.55 -26.90
C GLY A 2 12.41 7.20 -26.18
N ASN A 3 13.42 6.38 -26.52
CA ASN A 3 13.57 5.02 -25.96
C ASN A 3 13.94 5.00 -24.46
N PHE A 4 14.61 6.04 -23.96
CA PHE A 4 15.01 6.12 -22.55
C PHE A 4 13.82 6.41 -21.63
N PHE A 5 12.97 7.37 -22.03
CA PHE A 5 11.75 7.71 -21.29
C PHE A 5 10.75 6.55 -21.29
N SER A 6 10.60 5.82 -22.41
CA SER A 6 9.76 4.62 -22.45
C SER A 6 10.28 3.51 -21.53
N SER A 7 11.59 3.32 -21.43
CA SER A 7 12.18 2.32 -20.52
C SER A 7 12.01 2.68 -19.05
N LEU A 8 12.17 3.96 -18.69
CA LEU A 8 11.97 4.44 -17.31
C LEU A 8 10.52 4.33 -16.88
N LEU A 9 9.58 4.71 -17.74
CA LEU A 9 8.15 4.52 -17.48
C LEU A 9 7.80 3.04 -17.34
N GLY A 10 8.37 2.18 -18.17
CA GLY A 10 8.23 0.72 -18.03
C GLY A 10 8.65 0.24 -16.65
N LEU A 11 9.86 0.61 -16.20
CA LEU A 11 10.37 0.22 -14.88
C LEU A 11 9.47 0.69 -13.75
N ILE A 12 8.98 1.93 -13.80
CA ILE A 12 8.07 2.48 -12.79
C ILE A 12 6.77 1.68 -12.75
N VAL A 13 6.15 1.44 -13.92
CA VAL A 13 4.88 0.70 -14.01
C VAL A 13 5.04 -0.74 -13.51
N TYR A 14 6.11 -1.44 -13.91
CA TYR A 14 6.40 -2.78 -13.42
C TYR A 14 6.67 -2.79 -11.91
N GLY A 15 7.39 -1.78 -11.39
CA GLY A 15 7.62 -1.60 -9.97
C GLY A 15 6.31 -1.45 -9.19
N PHE A 16 5.39 -0.60 -9.67
CA PHE A 16 4.06 -0.44 -9.06
C PHE A 16 3.18 -1.69 -9.19
N MET A 17 3.22 -2.41 -10.31
CA MET A 17 2.49 -3.67 -10.46
C MET A 17 2.89 -4.70 -9.42
N LEU A 18 4.15 -4.70 -8.98
CA LEU A 18 4.64 -5.60 -7.93
C LEU A 18 4.42 -5.02 -6.53
N LEU A 19 4.61 -3.71 -6.34
CA LEU A 19 4.48 -3.06 -5.05
C LEU A 19 3.04 -3.00 -4.55
N LEU A 20 2.05 -2.78 -5.41
CA LEU A 20 0.64 -2.68 -5.00
C LEU A 20 0.09 -3.97 -4.36
N PRO A 21 0.21 -5.17 -4.97
CA PRO A 21 -0.25 -6.39 -4.33
C PRO A 21 0.54 -6.72 -3.05
N LEU A 22 1.86 -6.49 -3.04
CA LEU A 22 2.67 -6.65 -1.83
C LEU A 22 2.26 -5.67 -0.74
N GLY A 23 1.99 -4.43 -1.10
CA GLY A 23 1.52 -3.39 -0.21
C GLY A 23 0.19 -3.76 0.41
N TRP A 24 -0.77 -4.25 -0.37
CA TRP A 24 -2.05 -4.72 0.15
C TRP A 24 -1.90 -5.87 1.14
N VAL A 25 -1.08 -6.87 0.82
CA VAL A 25 -0.77 -7.99 1.74
C VAL A 25 -0.09 -7.48 3.01
N TYR A 26 0.84 -6.53 2.90
CA TYR A 26 1.52 -5.94 4.05
C TYR A 26 0.59 -5.13 4.94
N TRP A 27 -0.37 -4.40 4.35
CA TRP A 27 -1.40 -3.70 5.09
C TRP A 27 -2.26 -4.65 5.91
N LEU A 28 -2.73 -5.75 5.32
CA LEU A 28 -3.47 -6.80 6.04
C LEU A 28 -2.63 -7.42 7.16
N TRP A 29 -1.34 -7.66 6.92
CA TRP A 29 -0.42 -8.17 7.93
C TRP A 29 -0.29 -7.23 9.13
N ILE A 30 -0.10 -5.93 8.90
CA ILE A 30 -0.05 -4.93 9.97
C ILE A 30 -1.39 -4.82 10.70
N ALA A 31 -2.50 -4.84 9.97
CA ALA A 31 -3.84 -4.78 10.58
C ALA A 31 -4.02 -5.90 11.61
N ILE A 32 -3.54 -7.11 11.31
CA ILE A 32 -3.54 -8.25 12.25
C ILE A 32 -2.60 -8.02 13.43
N LYS A 33 -1.40 -7.48 13.20
CA LYS A 33 -0.40 -7.24 14.24
C LYS A 33 -0.80 -6.15 15.24
N VAL A 34 -1.41 -5.08 14.75
CA VAL A 34 -1.80 -3.93 15.58
C VAL A 34 -3.21 -4.11 16.18
N GLY A 35 -4.01 -5.03 15.64
CA GLY A 35 -5.37 -5.27 16.12
C GLY A 35 -6.39 -4.22 15.65
N GLY A 36 -6.06 -3.44 14.62
CA GLY A 36 -6.95 -2.42 14.06
C GLY A 36 -8.04 -3.04 13.18
N PHE A 37 -9.21 -3.37 13.76
CA PHE A 37 -10.35 -3.95 13.02
C PHE A 37 -10.75 -3.10 11.80
N ALA A 38 -10.75 -1.78 11.94
CA ALA A 38 -11.04 -0.85 10.86
C ALA A 38 -10.02 -0.93 9.70
N MET A 39 -8.74 -1.16 9.99
CA MET A 39 -7.71 -1.32 8.94
C MET A 39 -7.99 -2.55 8.07
N PHE A 40 -8.51 -3.62 8.69
CA PHE A 40 -8.85 -4.86 8.02
C PHE A 40 -10.09 -4.70 7.12
N VAL A 41 -11.14 -4.02 7.61
CA VAL A 41 -12.36 -3.74 6.82
C VAL A 41 -12.03 -2.92 5.57
N VAL A 42 -11.21 -1.87 5.72
CA VAL A 42 -10.82 -0.99 4.60
C VAL A 42 -9.95 -1.74 3.58
N ALA A 43 -9.25 -2.80 3.97
CA ALA A 43 -8.49 -3.63 3.05
C ALA A 43 -9.35 -4.60 2.24
N LEU A 44 -10.44 -5.10 2.82
CA LEU A 44 -11.35 -6.07 2.20
C LEU A 44 -12.42 -5.42 1.32
N PHE A 45 -12.78 -4.16 1.56
CA PHE A 45 -13.73 -3.45 0.72
C PHE A 45 -13.12 -3.13 -0.66
N PRO A 46 -13.69 -3.64 -1.77
CA PRO A 46 -13.07 -3.52 -3.10
C PRO A 46 -12.79 -2.07 -3.53
N ILE A 47 -13.65 -1.13 -3.11
CA ILE A 47 -13.52 0.30 -3.42
C ILE A 47 -12.30 0.92 -2.72
N THR A 48 -11.98 0.44 -1.51
CA THR A 48 -10.87 0.96 -0.69
C THR A 48 -9.59 0.13 -0.82
N THR A 49 -9.64 -1.02 -1.50
CA THR A 49 -8.48 -1.88 -1.79
C THR A 49 -7.32 -1.16 -2.49
N PRO A 50 -7.52 -0.30 -3.51
CA PRO A 50 -6.41 0.42 -4.13
C PRO A 50 -5.71 1.38 -3.15
N ILE A 51 -6.49 2.01 -2.26
CA ILE A 51 -5.97 2.93 -1.25
C ILE A 51 -5.11 2.16 -0.25
N THR A 52 -5.59 1.02 0.25
CA THR A 52 -4.82 0.18 1.18
C THR A 52 -3.61 -0.47 0.54
N ALA A 53 -3.66 -0.78 -0.76
CA ALA A 53 -2.50 -1.24 -1.52
C ALA A 53 -1.39 -0.18 -1.55
N VAL A 54 -1.75 1.09 -1.82
CA VAL A 54 -0.80 2.20 -1.83
C VAL A 54 -0.28 2.50 -0.43
N LEU A 55 -1.15 2.61 0.58
CA LEU A 55 -0.75 2.89 1.96
C LEU A 55 0.06 1.75 2.57
N GLY A 56 -0.28 0.51 2.24
CA GLY A 56 0.48 -0.66 2.61
C GLY A 56 1.85 -0.71 1.92
N GLY A 57 1.92 -0.35 0.64
CA GLY A 57 3.18 -0.23 -0.09
C GLY A 57 4.07 0.87 0.51
N TRP A 58 3.50 2.02 0.86
CA TRP A 58 4.19 3.07 1.61
C TRP A 58 4.68 2.55 2.96
N SER A 59 3.80 1.89 3.71
CA SER A 59 4.13 1.38 5.05
C SER A 59 5.22 0.32 5.01
N PHE A 60 5.27 -0.48 3.93
CA PHE A 60 6.31 -1.48 3.72
C PHE A 60 7.69 -0.86 3.52
N LEU A 61 7.76 0.28 2.83
CA LEU A 61 9.03 0.96 2.51
C LEU A 61 9.48 1.93 3.60
N PHE A 62 8.55 2.64 4.23
CA PHE A 62 8.83 3.80 5.09
C PHE A 62 8.24 3.70 6.50
N GLY A 63 7.46 2.65 6.79
CA GLY A 63 6.71 2.53 8.03
C GLY A 63 5.33 3.20 7.99
N ILE A 64 4.51 2.93 9.02
CA ILE A 64 3.13 3.40 9.08
C ILE A 64 3.11 4.92 9.31
N PRO A 65 2.42 5.72 8.48
CA PRO A 65 2.31 7.16 8.70
C PRO A 65 1.59 7.51 10.01
N ASP A 66 2.01 8.58 10.69
CA ASP A 66 1.42 9.01 11.97
C ASP A 66 -0.10 9.26 11.88
N TRP A 67 -0.55 9.86 10.77
CA TRP A 67 -1.98 10.12 10.54
C TRP A 67 -2.80 8.84 10.35
N VAL A 68 -2.19 7.77 9.81
CA VAL A 68 -2.84 6.46 9.73
C VAL A 68 -2.99 5.90 11.12
N GLN A 69 -1.96 6.02 11.95
CA GLN A 69 -2.01 5.57 13.33
C GLN A 69 -3.09 6.31 14.12
N SER A 70 -3.22 7.63 13.95
CA SER A 70 -4.24 8.42 14.65
C SER A 70 -5.70 8.15 14.21
N ILE A 71 -5.91 7.53 13.04
CA ILE A 71 -7.26 7.22 12.54
C ILE A 71 -7.68 5.80 12.93
N PHE A 72 -6.72 4.87 12.91
CA PHE A 72 -7.02 3.44 12.95
C PHE A 72 -6.57 2.73 14.23
N ILE A 73 -5.65 3.33 14.99
CA ILE A 73 -4.97 2.67 16.10
C ILE A 73 -5.24 3.42 17.42
N TYR A 74 -5.06 4.73 17.41
CA TYR A 74 -5.36 5.63 18.53
C TYR A 74 -6.78 6.19 18.41
#